data_AF-A0A816QSZ3-F1
#
_entry.id   AF-A0A816QSZ3-F1
#
_cell.length_a   1.000
_cell.length_b   1.000
_cell.length_c   1.000
_cell.angle_alpha   90.00
_cell.angle_beta   90.00
_cell.angle_gamma   90.00
#
_symmetry.space_group_name_H-M   'P 1'
#
loop_
_entity.id
_entity.type
_entity.pdbx_description
1 polymer ?
#
loop_
_entity_poly.entity_id
_entity_poly.type
_entity_poly.pdbx_seq_one_letter_code
_entity_poly.pdbx_strand_id
1 'polypeptide(L)'
;MSGFDVTRSPNNFKISDFPLAIRFNDHTAFELLTDSVNPIPDEMFRFRTHQQLLALANTGTHLPDLIGELASIRSTFNDNLQGNQRVMVTLQMEGDLSICLSLFDGLGYDFHKKFTNFGGEPRVVVATCVNPKIVGGRLFANGTSGTRIYFDKETSAGLSYYEKLATDGSGSEKNPTKMLHAKRKLKLSPFQS
;
A
#
# COMPACT_ATOMS: atom_id res chain seq x y z
N MET A 1 -5.88 6.92 -26.70
CA MET A 1 -5.29 8.20 -26.25
C MET A 1 -4.32 8.68 -27.30
N SER A 2 -4.36 9.95 -27.68
CA SER A 2 -3.51 10.57 -28.71
C SER A 2 -3.21 12.04 -28.38
N GLY A 3 -2.27 12.66 -29.09
CA GLY A 3 -1.97 14.10 -28.95
C GLY A 3 -1.16 14.49 -27.70
N PHE A 4 -0.59 13.52 -26.98
CA PHE A 4 0.20 13.76 -25.76
C PHE A 4 1.69 14.03 -26.05
N ASP A 5 2.38 14.64 -25.09
CA ASP A 5 3.82 14.79 -25.13
C ASP A 5 4.52 13.56 -24.54
N VAL A 6 5.73 13.29 -25.03
CA VAL A 6 6.65 12.30 -24.44
C VAL A 6 7.80 13.04 -23.78
N THR A 7 8.00 12.79 -22.50
CA THR A 7 9.07 13.39 -21.69
C THR A 7 9.95 12.31 -21.07
N ARG A 8 11.08 12.69 -20.45
CA ARG A 8 11.89 11.74 -19.67
C ARG A 8 11.22 11.46 -18.34
N SER A 9 11.22 10.19 -17.92
CA SER A 9 10.73 9.81 -16.60
C SER A 9 11.53 10.50 -15.49
N PRO A 10 10.86 10.97 -14.42
CA PRO A 10 11.55 11.52 -13.26
C PRO A 10 12.43 10.45 -12.59
N ASN A 11 13.50 10.88 -11.94
CA ASN A 11 14.41 9.97 -11.24
C ASN A 11 13.88 9.51 -9.87
N ASN A 12 12.89 10.22 -9.35
CA ASN A 12 12.23 9.99 -8.08
C ASN A 12 10.82 9.46 -8.27
N PHE A 13 10.34 8.74 -7.26
CA PHE A 13 8.99 8.19 -7.19
C PHE A 13 8.57 7.34 -8.40
N LYS A 14 9.51 6.61 -8.99
CA LYS A 14 9.26 5.77 -10.17
C LYS A 14 8.32 4.61 -9.85
N ILE A 15 7.21 4.55 -10.58
CA ILE A 15 6.30 3.40 -10.62
C ILE A 15 6.62 2.44 -11.77
N SER A 16 7.42 2.85 -12.75
CA SER A 16 7.91 2.02 -13.87
C SER A 16 9.41 2.24 -14.10
N ASP A 17 10.09 1.24 -14.68
CA ASP A 17 11.49 1.37 -15.14
C ASP A 17 11.59 1.99 -16.55
N PHE A 18 10.44 2.29 -17.17
CA PHE A 18 10.42 2.87 -18.51
C PHE A 18 11.06 4.27 -18.50
N PRO A 19 11.97 4.58 -19.45
CA PRO A 19 12.75 5.82 -19.44
C PRO A 19 11.94 7.05 -19.85
N LEU A 20 10.73 6.86 -20.38
CA LEU A 20 9.86 7.91 -20.87
C LEU A 20 8.58 7.99 -20.05
N ALA A 21 8.01 9.19 -19.96
CA ALA A 21 6.72 9.46 -19.35
C ALA A 21 5.81 10.16 -20.35
N ILE A 22 4.52 9.89 -20.24
CA ILE A 22 3.49 10.60 -20.99
C ILE A 22 3.09 11.84 -20.20
N ARG A 23 3.04 13.00 -20.87
CA ARG A 23 2.54 14.24 -20.29
C ARG A 23 1.34 14.72 -21.10
N PHE A 24 0.21 14.88 -20.43
CA PHE A 24 -0.99 15.44 -21.04
C PHE A 24 -0.84 16.94 -21.25
N ASN A 25 -1.43 17.42 -22.33
CA ASN A 25 -1.43 18.80 -22.78
C ASN A 25 -2.84 19.15 -23.31
N ASP A 26 -3.04 20.38 -23.77
CA ASP A 26 -4.34 20.87 -24.25
C ASP A 26 -4.82 20.18 -25.55
N HIS A 27 -3.96 19.39 -26.20
CA HIS A 27 -4.26 18.62 -27.41
C HIS A 27 -4.47 17.13 -27.13
N THR A 28 -4.36 16.70 -25.87
CA THR A 28 -4.50 15.30 -25.50
C THR A 28 -5.95 14.87 -25.58
N ALA A 29 -6.21 13.84 -26.39
CA ALA A 29 -7.55 13.30 -26.61
C ALA A 29 -7.67 11.86 -26.09
N PHE A 30 -8.84 11.54 -25.52
CA PHE A 30 -9.21 10.21 -25.03
C PHE A 30 -10.38 9.68 -25.85
N GLU A 31 -10.28 8.42 -26.23
CA GLU A 31 -11.32 7.68 -26.91
C GLU A 31 -11.54 6.38 -26.13
N LEU A 32 -12.81 6.07 -25.85
CA LEU A 32 -13.19 4.82 -25.21
C LEU A 32 -13.18 3.71 -26.27
N LEU A 33 -12.41 2.66 -26.03
CA LEU A 33 -12.42 1.46 -26.87
C LEU A 33 -13.31 0.42 -26.19
N THR A 34 -14.37 -0.01 -26.88
CA THR A 34 -15.29 -1.05 -26.39
C THR A 34 -14.81 -2.46 -26.74
N ASP A 35 -14.07 -2.58 -27.83
CA ASP A 35 -13.56 -3.85 -28.35
C ASP A 35 -12.08 -3.72 -28.67
N SER A 36 -11.25 -4.60 -28.10
CA SER A 36 -9.82 -4.66 -28.42
C SER A 36 -9.44 -6.08 -28.81
N VAL A 37 -8.79 -6.21 -29.97
CA VAL A 37 -8.19 -7.49 -30.43
C VAL A 37 -6.98 -7.86 -29.57
N ASN A 38 -6.39 -6.88 -28.87
CA ASN A 38 -5.29 -7.07 -27.92
C ASN A 38 -5.66 -6.39 -26.59
N PRO A 39 -6.25 -7.12 -25.64
CA PRO A 39 -6.64 -6.55 -24.36
C PRO A 39 -5.42 -6.05 -23.59
N ILE A 40 -5.56 -4.87 -22.97
CA ILE A 40 -4.53 -4.32 -22.08
C ILE A 40 -4.58 -5.14 -20.78
N PRO A 41 -3.44 -5.58 -20.22
CA PRO A 41 -3.43 -6.21 -18.91
C PRO A 41 -4.04 -5.29 -17.84
N ASP A 42 -4.95 -5.83 -17.03
CA ASP A 42 -5.61 -5.07 -15.96
C ASP A 42 -4.65 -4.71 -14.81
N GLU A 43 -3.57 -5.50 -14.65
CA GLU A 43 -2.65 -5.42 -13.54
C GLU A 43 -1.19 -5.46 -14.01
N MET A 44 -0.35 -4.62 -13.39
CA MET A 44 1.11 -4.63 -13.60
C MET A 44 1.81 -4.28 -12.29
N PHE A 45 1.91 -5.26 -11.39
CA PHE A 45 2.57 -5.09 -10.10
C PHE A 45 4.10 -5.24 -10.18
N ARG A 46 4.80 -4.52 -9.31
CA ARG A 46 6.25 -4.54 -9.14
C ARG A 46 6.61 -4.86 -7.69
N PHE A 47 6.30 -6.09 -7.29
CA PHE A 47 6.69 -6.61 -5.99
C PHE A 47 8.22 -6.69 -5.86
N ARG A 48 8.70 -6.46 -4.64
CA ARG A 48 10.12 -6.49 -4.29
C ARG A 48 10.33 -7.41 -3.11
N THR A 49 11.46 -8.12 -3.10
CA THR A 49 11.88 -8.90 -1.92
C THR A 49 12.23 -7.95 -0.78
N HIS A 50 12.28 -8.48 0.45
CA HIS A 50 12.67 -7.68 1.61
C HIS A 50 14.04 -7.00 1.42
N GLN A 51 15.03 -7.70 0.87
CA GLN A 51 16.36 -7.14 0.59
C GLN A 51 16.32 -6.02 -0.46
N GLN A 52 15.49 -6.16 -1.50
CA GLN A 52 15.31 -5.10 -2.49
C GLN A 52 14.63 -3.87 -1.89
N LEU A 53 13.66 -4.05 -0.99
CA LEU A 53 13.03 -2.96 -0.27
C LEU A 53 14.01 -2.22 0.66
N LEU A 54 14.91 -2.95 1.33
CA LEU A 54 16.00 -2.35 2.11
C LEU A 54 16.89 -1.46 1.24
N ALA A 55 17.27 -1.93 0.04
CA ALA A 55 18.10 -1.16 -0.89
C ALA A 55 17.40 0.12 -1.40
N LEU A 56 16.07 0.11 -1.49
CA LEU A 56 15.26 1.26 -1.89
C LEU A 56 14.94 2.21 -0.73
N ALA A 57 15.08 1.76 0.51
CA ALA A 57 14.64 2.50 1.68
C ALA A 57 15.34 3.85 1.81
N ASN A 58 14.57 4.88 2.15
CA ASN A 58 15.02 6.27 2.26
C ASN A 58 15.54 6.92 0.96
N THR A 59 15.64 6.19 -0.16
CA THR A 59 16.09 6.78 -1.44
C THR A 59 15.02 7.65 -2.11
N GLY A 60 13.74 7.31 -1.93
CA GLY A 60 12.62 7.97 -2.64
C GLY A 60 12.66 7.81 -4.16
N THR A 61 13.48 6.89 -4.68
CA THR A 61 13.70 6.71 -6.13
C THR A 61 12.58 5.93 -6.79
N HIS A 62 12.08 4.89 -6.13
CA HIS A 62 11.05 3.99 -6.64
C HIS A 62 9.92 3.84 -5.63
N LEU A 63 8.72 3.61 -6.16
CA LEU A 63 7.52 3.28 -5.41
C LEU A 63 7.10 1.84 -5.75
N PRO A 64 7.71 0.83 -5.10
CA PRO A 64 7.35 -0.57 -5.32
C PRO A 64 5.95 -0.91 -4.79
N ASP A 65 5.47 -2.09 -5.16
CA ASP A 65 4.26 -2.67 -4.60
C ASP A 65 4.61 -3.70 -3.51
N LEU A 66 3.70 -3.88 -2.56
CA LEU A 66 3.79 -4.88 -1.50
C LEU A 66 2.66 -5.88 -1.62
N ILE A 67 2.97 -7.13 -1.29
CA ILE A 67 2.02 -8.20 -1.05
C ILE A 67 2.48 -8.99 0.16
N GLY A 68 1.54 -9.40 1.01
CA GLY A 68 1.84 -10.24 2.16
C GLY A 68 0.59 -10.68 2.90
N GLU A 69 0.77 -11.65 3.79
CA GLU A 69 -0.26 -12.09 4.73
C GLU A 69 -0.46 -11.01 5.79
N LEU A 70 -1.70 -10.69 6.12
CA LEU A 70 -2.02 -9.76 7.18
C LEU A 70 -1.59 -10.35 8.54
N ALA A 71 -0.72 -9.64 9.25
CA ALA A 71 -0.26 -10.05 10.58
C ALA A 71 -0.85 -9.19 11.70
N SER A 72 -0.97 -7.87 11.50
CA SER A 72 -1.72 -7.02 12.43
C SER A 72 -2.13 -5.67 11.84
N ILE A 73 -3.17 -5.06 12.42
CA ILE A 73 -3.64 -3.70 12.11
C ILE A 73 -3.69 -2.90 13.41
N ARG A 74 -3.05 -1.74 13.41
CA ARG A 74 -3.10 -0.77 14.51
C ARG A 74 -3.55 0.58 13.97
N SER A 75 -4.57 1.17 14.58
CA SER A 75 -5.07 2.48 14.21
C SER A 75 -4.90 3.46 15.37
N THR A 76 -4.43 4.66 15.11
CA THR A 76 -4.61 5.78 16.03
C THR A 76 -5.79 6.60 15.52
N PHE A 77 -6.95 6.37 16.13
CA PHE A 77 -8.14 7.16 15.87
C PHE A 77 -8.25 8.23 16.95
N ASN A 78 -8.41 9.48 16.54
CA ASN A 78 -8.62 10.59 17.45
C ASN A 78 -10.00 11.18 17.17
N ASP A 79 -10.97 10.83 18.02
CA ASP A 79 -12.37 11.30 17.94
C ASP A 79 -12.47 12.84 17.91
N ASN A 80 -11.43 13.55 18.39
CA ASN A 80 -11.46 14.99 18.62
C ASN A 80 -10.74 15.83 17.54
N LEU A 81 -10.12 15.20 16.53
CA LEU A 81 -9.44 15.92 15.44
C LEU A 81 -9.73 15.20 14.12
N GLN A 82 -10.47 15.85 13.23
CA GLN A 82 -10.85 15.37 11.88
C GLN A 82 -9.67 15.04 10.94
N GLY A 83 -8.41 14.93 11.40
CA GLY A 83 -7.26 15.03 10.51
C GLY A 83 -6.00 14.22 10.82
N ASN A 84 -5.92 13.42 11.89
CA ASN A 84 -4.69 12.65 12.18
C ASN A 84 -5.00 11.17 12.40
N GLN A 85 -5.58 10.53 11.37
CA GLN A 85 -5.75 9.09 11.34
C GLN A 85 -4.46 8.44 10.80
N ARG A 86 -3.88 7.55 11.58
CA ARG A 86 -2.79 6.71 11.12
C ARG A 86 -3.19 5.26 11.28
N VAL A 87 -3.14 4.51 10.19
CA VAL A 87 -3.28 3.06 10.19
C VAL A 87 -1.91 2.46 9.91
N MET A 88 -1.50 1.51 10.74
CA MET A 88 -0.32 0.70 10.57
C MET A 88 -0.75 -0.73 10.29
N VAL A 89 -0.41 -1.22 9.10
CA VAL A 89 -0.70 -2.58 8.64
C VAL A 89 0.62 -3.33 8.59
N THR A 90 0.73 -4.40 9.38
CA THR A 90 1.91 -5.28 9.36
C THR A 90 1.63 -6.46 8.46
N LEU A 91 2.47 -6.65 7.46
CA LEU A 91 2.37 -7.74 6.48
C LEU A 91 3.55 -8.69 6.64
N GLN A 92 3.29 -9.99 6.66
CA GLN A 92 4.29 -11.05 6.58
C GLN A 92 4.55 -11.36 5.09
N MET A 93 5.79 -11.18 4.65
CA MET A 93 6.17 -11.28 3.23
C MET A 93 6.86 -12.61 2.89
N GLU A 94 8.00 -12.89 3.53
CA GLU A 94 8.85 -14.04 3.23
C GLU A 94 9.36 -14.65 4.55
N GLY A 95 8.99 -15.90 4.85
CA GLY A 95 9.32 -16.52 6.14
C GLY A 95 8.86 -15.65 7.31
N ASP A 96 9.75 -15.35 8.24
CA ASP A 96 9.48 -14.49 9.41
C ASP A 96 9.68 -12.98 9.14
N LEU A 97 9.99 -12.59 7.91
CA LEU A 97 10.19 -11.19 7.55
C LEU A 97 8.85 -10.48 7.40
N SER A 98 8.70 -9.38 8.13
CA SER A 98 7.51 -8.52 8.08
C SER A 98 7.87 -7.08 7.75
N ILE A 99 6.92 -6.40 7.13
CA ILE A 99 6.99 -4.97 6.85
C ILE A 99 5.76 -4.27 7.42
N CYS A 100 5.97 -3.10 8.03
CA CYS A 100 4.88 -2.27 8.51
C CYS A 100 4.60 -1.14 7.50
N LEU A 101 3.43 -1.20 6.87
CA LEU A 101 2.87 -0.16 6.02
C LEU A 101 2.15 0.88 6.87
N SER A 102 2.59 2.14 6.81
CA SER A 102 1.95 3.28 7.46
C SER A 102 1.11 4.07 6.47
N LEU A 103 -0.19 4.15 6.72
CA LEU A 103 -1.17 4.92 5.98
C LEU A 103 -1.59 6.12 6.84
N PHE A 104 -1.60 7.32 6.25
CA PHE A 104 -1.88 8.56 6.94
C PHE A 104 -3.11 9.24 6.34
N ASP A 105 -3.78 10.04 7.15
CA ASP A 105 -4.85 10.97 6.77
C ASP A 105 -5.94 10.28 5.94
N GLY A 106 -6.26 10.82 4.75
CA GLY A 106 -7.29 10.27 3.87
C GLY A 106 -7.06 8.80 3.50
N LEU A 107 -5.80 8.39 3.29
CA LEU A 107 -5.49 7.00 2.96
C LEU A 107 -5.73 6.06 4.16
N GLY A 108 -5.49 6.54 5.38
CA GLY A 108 -5.84 5.82 6.60
C GLY A 108 -7.35 5.69 6.78
N TYR A 109 -8.10 6.76 6.49
CA TYR A 109 -9.56 6.77 6.52
C TYR A 109 -10.17 5.81 5.49
N ASP A 110 -9.69 5.87 4.25
CA ASP A 110 -10.16 5.00 3.16
C ASP A 110 -9.88 3.53 3.46
N PHE A 111 -8.71 3.22 4.03
CA PHE A 111 -8.42 1.89 4.54
C PHE A 111 -9.42 1.45 5.61
N HIS A 112 -9.70 2.29 6.60
CA HIS A 112 -10.64 1.97 7.68
C HIS A 112 -12.05 1.72 7.16
N LYS A 113 -12.52 2.57 6.23
CA LYS A 113 -13.82 2.41 5.57
C LYS A 113 -13.88 1.11 4.78
N LYS A 114 -12.83 0.81 4.00
CA LYS A 114 -12.73 -0.44 3.22
C LYS A 114 -12.71 -1.67 4.13
N PHE A 115 -11.89 -1.66 5.17
CA PHE A 115 -11.78 -2.75 6.14
C PHE A 115 -13.11 -3.02 6.84
N THR A 116 -13.83 -1.98 7.24
CA THR A 116 -15.16 -2.11 7.87
C THR A 116 -16.18 -2.70 6.89
N ASN A 117 -16.16 -2.25 5.63
CA ASN A 117 -17.09 -2.72 4.60
C ASN A 117 -16.77 -4.13 4.10
N PHE A 118 -15.53 -4.60 4.26
CA PHE A 118 -15.12 -5.94 3.81
C PHE A 118 -15.84 -7.06 4.58
N GLY A 119 -16.36 -6.78 5.78
CA GLY A 119 -17.20 -7.71 6.55
C GLY A 119 -16.45 -8.84 7.25
N GLY A 120 -15.12 -8.88 7.12
CA GLY A 120 -14.23 -9.85 7.76
C GLY A 120 -12.80 -9.33 7.83
N GLU A 121 -11.90 -10.14 8.36
CA GLU A 121 -10.47 -9.83 8.32
C GLU A 121 -9.87 -10.39 7.02
N PRO A 122 -9.22 -9.56 6.19
CA PRO A 122 -8.55 -10.04 4.99
C PRO A 122 -7.29 -10.81 5.37
N ARG A 123 -7.04 -11.93 4.70
CA ARG A 123 -5.84 -12.74 4.91
C ARG A 123 -4.65 -12.18 4.14
N VAL A 124 -4.88 -11.64 2.94
CA VAL A 124 -3.84 -11.09 2.06
C VAL A 124 -4.11 -9.61 1.82
N VAL A 125 -3.06 -8.80 1.83
CA VAL A 125 -3.14 -7.39 1.45
C VAL A 125 -2.10 -7.11 0.37
N VAL A 126 -2.57 -6.48 -0.72
CA VAL A 126 -1.73 -5.88 -1.75
C VAL A 126 -1.78 -4.37 -1.59
N ALA A 127 -0.63 -3.71 -1.56
CA ALA A 127 -0.51 -2.26 -1.48
C ALA A 127 0.38 -1.72 -2.58
N THR A 128 -0.11 -0.80 -3.39
CA THR A 128 0.66 -0.27 -4.52
C THR A 128 1.45 0.98 -4.16
N CYS A 129 2.48 1.27 -4.96
CA CYS A 129 3.17 2.56 -4.99
C CYS A 129 3.64 3.05 -3.60
N VAL A 130 4.18 2.17 -2.77
CA VAL A 130 4.59 2.52 -1.41
C VAL A 130 6.00 3.09 -1.38
N ASN A 131 6.34 3.88 -0.37
CA ASN A 131 7.69 4.45 -0.19
C ASN A 131 8.44 3.74 0.95
N PRO A 132 9.43 2.88 0.67
CA PRO A 132 10.20 2.20 1.71
C PRO A 132 11.06 3.17 2.54
N LYS A 133 11.12 2.94 3.85
CA LYS A 133 11.82 3.79 4.82
C LYS A 133 12.51 2.95 5.89
N ILE A 134 13.70 3.37 6.32
CA ILE A 134 14.31 2.88 7.55
C ILE A 134 14.05 3.89 8.66
N VAL A 135 13.38 3.44 9.73
CA VAL A 135 13.13 4.24 10.94
C VAL A 135 13.58 3.42 12.14
N GLY A 136 14.52 3.95 12.93
CA GLY A 136 15.05 3.25 14.11
C GLY A 136 15.65 1.87 13.79
N GLY A 137 16.32 1.74 12.64
CA GLY A 137 16.94 0.48 12.19
C GLY A 137 15.97 -0.56 11.64
N ARG A 138 14.67 -0.25 11.53
CA ARG A 138 13.65 -1.17 11.02
C ARG A 138 13.07 -0.68 9.70
N LEU A 139 12.74 -1.63 8.83
CA LEU A 139 12.10 -1.36 7.54
C LEU A 139 10.60 -1.11 7.73
N PHE A 140 10.15 -0.01 7.15
CA PHE A 140 8.76 0.41 7.02
C PHE A 140 8.47 0.74 5.57
N ALA A 141 7.19 0.84 5.24
CA ALA A 141 6.74 1.49 4.02
C ALA A 141 5.70 2.56 4.38
N ASN A 142 5.72 3.69 3.69
CA ASN A 142 4.67 4.70 3.80
C ASN A 142 3.78 4.64 2.57
N GLY A 143 2.47 4.72 2.77
CA GLY A 143 1.53 4.96 1.68
C GLY A 143 1.80 6.31 1.02
N THR A 144 1.55 6.40 -0.28
CA THR A 144 1.64 7.62 -1.08
C THR A 144 0.27 7.99 -1.63
N SER A 145 0.14 9.13 -2.31
CA SER A 145 -1.08 9.48 -3.03
C SER A 145 -1.44 8.49 -4.14
N GLY A 146 -0.48 7.72 -4.64
CA GLY A 146 -0.69 6.66 -5.64
C GLY A 146 -1.00 5.30 -5.03
N THR A 147 -0.98 5.17 -3.69
CA THR A 147 -1.22 3.88 -3.04
C THR A 147 -2.68 3.47 -3.12
N ARG A 148 -2.89 2.26 -3.62
CA ARG A 148 -4.18 1.55 -3.61
C ARG A 148 -4.00 0.29 -2.77
N ILE A 149 -5.05 -0.06 -2.03
CA ILE A 149 -5.07 -1.24 -1.16
C ILE A 149 -6.09 -2.23 -1.69
N TYR A 150 -5.67 -3.47 -1.86
CA TYR A 150 -6.51 -4.59 -2.27
C TYR A 150 -6.44 -5.71 -1.24
N PHE A 151 -7.57 -6.36 -1.00
CA PHE A 151 -7.75 -7.44 -0.04
C PHE A 151 -8.00 -8.76 -0.75
N ASP A 152 -7.38 -9.82 -0.24
CA ASP A 152 -7.57 -11.20 -0.68
C ASP A 152 -7.52 -11.34 -2.20
N LYS A 153 -8.66 -11.67 -2.81
CA LYS A 153 -8.80 -12.06 -4.21
C LYS A 153 -9.22 -10.91 -5.12
N GLU A 154 -9.17 -9.67 -4.63
CA GLU A 154 -9.50 -8.47 -5.43
C GLU A 154 -8.49 -8.20 -6.57
N THR A 155 -7.38 -8.93 -6.61
CA THR A 155 -6.38 -8.89 -7.70
C THR A 155 -5.94 -10.30 -8.06
N SER A 156 -5.43 -10.50 -9.28
CA SER A 156 -4.90 -11.80 -9.73
C SER A 156 -3.69 -12.22 -8.90
N ALA A 157 -2.83 -11.26 -8.55
CA ALA A 157 -1.70 -11.48 -7.65
C ALA A 157 -2.14 -11.86 -6.23
N GLY A 158 -3.16 -11.17 -5.69
CA GLY A 158 -3.73 -11.45 -4.38
C GLY A 158 -4.37 -12.84 -4.30
N LEU A 159 -5.12 -13.24 -5.34
CA LEU A 159 -5.67 -14.58 -5.47
C LEU A 159 -4.57 -15.65 -5.45
N SER A 160 -3.55 -15.49 -6.29
CA SER A 160 -2.44 -16.44 -6.38
C SER A 160 -1.71 -16.60 -5.03
N TYR A 161 -1.51 -15.50 -4.31
CA TYR A 161 -0.89 -15.52 -2.99
C TYR A 161 -1.80 -16.16 -1.93
N TYR A 162 -3.09 -15.87 -1.97
CA TYR A 162 -4.09 -16.44 -1.05
C TYR A 162 -4.14 -17.97 -1.16
N GLU A 163 -4.13 -18.50 -2.38
CA GLU A 163 -4.14 -19.94 -2.65
C GLU A 163 -2.85 -20.61 -2.18
N LYS A 164 -1.69 -19.99 -2.44
CA LYS A 164 -0.40 -20.48 -1.93
C LYS A 164 -0.39 -20.62 -0.41
N LEU A 165 -0.94 -19.65 0.32
CA LEU A 165 -1.03 -19.73 1.77
C LEU A 165 -1.98 -20.86 2.25
N ALA A 166 -2.94 -21.29 1.44
CA ALA A 166 -3.82 -22.41 1.77
C ALA A 166 -3.14 -23.77 1.58
N THR A 167 -2.23 -23.87 0.60
CA THR A 167 -1.47 -25.12 0.33
C THR A 167 -0.31 -25.33 1.29
N ASP A 168 0.30 -24.26 1.80
CA ASP A 168 1.49 -24.32 2.67
C ASP A 168 1.17 -24.77 4.12
N GLY A 169 -0.07 -25.20 4.41
CA GLY A 169 -0.43 -25.85 5.67
C GLY A 169 -0.37 -24.95 6.92
N SER A 170 -0.21 -23.62 6.76
CA SER A 170 -0.31 -22.65 7.86
C SER A 170 -1.77 -22.42 8.31
N GLY A 171 -2.54 -23.50 8.41
CA GLY A 171 -3.84 -23.55 9.07
C GLY A 171 -3.73 -23.38 10.59
N SER A 172 -2.78 -22.57 11.07
CA SER A 172 -2.92 -22.01 12.40
C SER A 172 -4.13 -21.09 12.32
N GLU A 173 -5.21 -21.47 13.00
CA GLU A 173 -6.31 -20.60 13.36
C GLU A 173 -5.70 -19.42 14.14
N LYS A 174 -5.24 -18.40 13.40
CA LYS A 174 -4.73 -17.17 14.00
C LYS A 174 -5.94 -16.46 14.56
N ASN A 175 -5.86 -16.09 15.84
CA ASN A 175 -6.91 -15.26 16.44
C ASN A 175 -7.15 -14.05 15.56
N PRO A 176 -8.41 -13.69 15.26
CA PRO A 176 -8.69 -12.58 14.37
C PRO A 176 -8.02 -11.32 14.90
N THR A 177 -7.23 -10.65 14.05
CA THR A 177 -6.64 -9.37 14.36
C THR A 177 -7.75 -8.34 14.47
N LYS A 178 -8.12 -8.02 15.71
CA LYS A 178 -8.92 -6.83 15.98
C LYS A 178 -8.09 -5.60 15.66
N MET A 179 -8.63 -4.69 14.85
CA MET A 179 -8.03 -3.37 14.66
C MET A 179 -7.93 -2.65 16.01
N LEU A 180 -6.70 -2.53 16.52
CA LEU A 180 -6.45 -1.94 17.82
C LEU A 180 -6.46 -0.42 17.70
N HIS A 181 -7.35 0.23 18.46
CA HIS A 181 -7.45 1.69 18.51
C HIS A 181 -6.64 2.23 19.68
N ALA A 182 -5.57 2.97 19.39
CA ALA A 182 -4.81 3.68 20.42
C ALA A 182 -5.28 5.14 20.53
N LYS A 183 -5.78 5.54 21.71
CA LYS A 183 -6.14 6.94 22.02
C LYS A 183 -4.91 7.70 22.55
N ARG A 184 -4.52 8.81 21.91
CA ARG A 184 -3.53 9.73 22.47
C ARG A 184 -4.20 10.62 23.53
N LYS A 185 -3.94 10.35 24.82
CA LYS A 185 -4.16 11.37 25.86
C LYS A 185 -2.99 12.34 25.82
N LEU A 186 -3.19 13.51 25.21
CA LEU A 186 -2.30 14.66 25.43
C LEU A 186 -2.48 15.10 26.89
N LYS A 187 -1.55 14.71 27.77
CA LYS A 187 -1.37 15.42 29.04
C LYS A 187 -0.66 16.73 28.70
N LEU A 188 -1.43 17.80 28.56
CA LEU A 188 -0.90 19.15 28.66
C LEU A 188 -0.42 19.31 30.11
N SER A 189 0.91 19.34 30.32
CA SER A 189 1.46 19.84 31.57
C SER A 189 1.16 21.34 31.64
N PRO A 190 0.58 21.86 32.73
CA PRO A 190 0.46 23.30 32.89
C PRO A 190 1.88 23.90 32.93
N PHE A 191 2.12 24.90 32.09
CA PHE A 191 3.30 25.75 32.22
C PHE A 191 3.28 26.35 33.62
N GLN A 192 4.28 26.03 34.44
CA GLN A 192 4.57 26.80 35.63
C GLN A 192 5.39 28.01 35.19
N SER A 193 4.78 29.19 35.29
CA SER A 193 5.44 30.50 35.20
C SER A 193 6.11 30.84 36.52
#